data_AF-A0A2N3BIV4-F1
#
_entry.id   AF-A0A2N3BIV4-F1
#
_cell.length_a   1.000
_cell.length_b   1.000
_cell.length_c   1.000
_cell.angle_alpha   90.00
_cell.angle_beta   90.00
_cell.angle_gamma   90.00
#
_symmetry.space_group_name_H-M   'P 1'
#
loop_
_entity.id
_entity.type
_entity.pdbx_description
1 polymer ?
#
loop_
_entity_poly.entity_id
_entity_poly.type
_entity_poly.pdbx_seq_one_letter_code
_entity_poly.pdbx_strand_id
1 'polypeptide(L)'
;MAANEKHYTLPLPKFARPVRLLIVVAPYYKDIADNLVAGACAVAAEAGAVADVIEVPGALEVPSAIATAARLADYDGFVALGCIIRGETTHYDTVCNDSSRGLMLLGLDGVAVGNGILTVENRDQAVVRADPAGQNKGGGAAAAALHLVALSRKWAGQTKGIGFLPVGEEIRIAGDDKGPTRA
;
A
#
# COMPACT_ATOMS: atom_id res chain seq x y z
N MET A 1 -21.32 20.47 0.34
CA MET A 1 -22.52 19.68 -0.02
C MET A 1 -22.41 18.20 0.30
N ALA A 2 -21.22 17.56 0.30
CA ALA A 2 -21.06 16.13 0.70
C ALA A 2 -20.67 15.91 2.19
N ALA A 3 -20.95 16.85 3.09
CA ALA A 3 -20.52 16.75 4.49
C ALA A 3 -21.34 15.75 5.34
N ASN A 4 -22.46 15.25 4.81
CA ASN A 4 -23.41 14.37 5.53
C ASN A 4 -23.71 13.05 4.80
N GLU A 5 -22.87 12.64 3.84
CA GLU A 5 -23.04 11.35 3.17
C GLU A 5 -22.33 10.24 3.95
N LYS A 6 -23.07 9.19 4.32
CA LYS A 6 -22.51 7.98 4.93
C LYS A 6 -21.71 7.23 3.87
N HIS A 7 -20.39 7.22 4.00
CA HIS A 7 -19.51 6.47 3.11
C HIS A 7 -19.52 5.00 3.52
N TYR A 8 -19.75 4.10 2.56
CA TYR A 8 -19.56 2.68 2.79
C TYR A 8 -18.07 2.39 2.91
N THR A 9 -17.68 1.69 3.98
CA THR A 9 -16.30 1.28 4.23
C THR A 9 -16.22 -0.24 4.17
N LEU A 10 -15.26 -0.75 3.40
CA LEU A 10 -15.01 -2.19 3.34
C LEU A 10 -14.46 -2.68 4.70
N PRO A 11 -14.92 -3.83 5.22
CA PRO A 11 -14.29 -4.45 6.38
C PRO A 11 -12.83 -4.79 6.08
N LEU A 12 -11.94 -4.55 7.04
CA LEU A 12 -10.51 -4.85 6.86
C LEU A 12 -10.29 -6.34 6.55
N PRO A 13 -9.36 -6.66 5.63
CA PRO A 13 -9.03 -8.03 5.30
C PRO A 13 -8.34 -8.71 6.48
N LYS A 14 -8.57 -10.03 6.63
CA LYS A 14 -7.85 -10.88 7.58
C LYS A 14 -6.76 -11.64 6.85
N PHE A 15 -5.59 -11.75 7.48
CA PHE A 15 -4.44 -12.43 6.87
C PHE A 15 -4.03 -13.66 7.67
N ALA A 16 -3.74 -14.76 6.96
CA ALA A 16 -3.22 -15.98 7.57
C ALA A 16 -1.72 -15.86 7.95
N ARG A 17 -0.98 -15.01 7.22
CA ARG A 17 0.42 -14.66 7.53
C ARG A 17 0.53 -13.15 7.77
N PRO A 18 1.44 -12.69 8.65
CA PRO A 18 1.66 -11.26 8.89
C PRO A 18 1.88 -10.48 7.59
N VAL A 19 1.47 -9.22 7.58
CA VAL A 19 1.70 -8.27 6.48
C VAL A 19 2.74 -7.26 6.94
N ARG A 20 3.77 -7.02 6.14
CA ARG A 20 4.71 -5.91 6.35
C ARG A 20 4.35 -4.76 5.42
N LEU A 21 3.97 -3.62 5.99
CA LEU A 21 3.73 -2.38 5.25
C LEU A 21 4.92 -1.44 5.40
N LEU A 22 5.21 -0.69 4.33
CA LEU A 22 6.06 0.49 4.41
C LEU A 22 5.21 1.74 4.21
N ILE A 23 5.18 2.60 5.22
CA ILE A 23 4.59 3.93 5.15
C ILE A 23 5.68 4.90 4.73
N VAL A 24 5.53 5.52 3.56
CA VAL A 24 6.42 6.56 3.04
C VAL A 24 5.70 7.89 3.16
N VAL A 25 6.22 8.79 4.00
CA VAL A 25 5.58 10.09 4.28
C VAL A 25 6.44 11.25 3.82
N ALA A 26 5.82 12.25 3.22
CA ALA A 26 6.41 13.56 2.96
C ALA A 26 5.91 14.58 4.01
N PRO A 27 6.67 14.86 5.09
CA PRO A 27 6.19 15.61 6.24
C PRO A 27 6.33 17.13 6.09
N TYR A 28 6.05 17.69 4.91
CA TYR A 28 6.15 19.13 4.65
C TYR A 28 5.32 19.96 5.65
N TYR A 29 4.17 19.42 6.05
CA TYR A 29 3.36 19.93 7.15
C TYR A 29 3.31 18.89 8.28
N LYS A 30 4.21 19.02 9.26
CA LYS A 30 4.51 17.96 10.23
C LYS A 30 3.30 17.47 11.04
N ASP A 31 2.51 18.39 11.58
CA ASP A 31 1.29 18.09 12.34
C ASP A 31 0.22 17.35 11.51
N ILE A 32 0.07 17.70 10.22
CA ILE A 32 -0.82 16.98 9.31
C ILE A 32 -0.28 15.58 9.00
N ALA A 33 1.03 15.49 8.73
CA ALA A 33 1.70 14.23 8.46
C ALA A 33 1.62 13.27 9.65
N ASP A 34 1.81 13.77 10.87
CA ASP A 34 1.73 12.98 12.10
C ASP A 34 0.35 12.38 12.30
N ASN A 35 -0.71 13.14 12.03
CA ASN A 35 -2.07 12.65 12.05
C ASN A 35 -2.33 11.59 10.98
N LEU A 36 -1.85 11.80 9.75
CA LEU A 36 -1.94 10.79 8.68
C LEU A 36 -1.22 9.49 9.07
N VAL A 37 0.00 9.58 9.60
CA VAL A 37 0.79 8.43 10.03
C VAL A 37 0.10 7.71 11.19
N ALA A 38 -0.38 8.43 12.20
CA ALA A 38 -1.11 7.85 13.33
C ALA A 38 -2.33 7.05 12.87
N GLY A 39 -3.13 7.62 11.95
CA GLY A 39 -4.27 6.94 11.36
C GLY A 39 -3.89 5.68 10.56
N ALA A 40 -2.83 5.77 9.76
CA ALA A 40 -2.33 4.64 8.97
C ALA A 40 -1.81 3.50 9.85
N CYS A 41 -1.00 3.82 10.87
CA CYS A 41 -0.47 2.86 11.83
C CYS A 41 -1.58 2.17 12.64
N ALA A 42 -2.61 2.92 13.07
CA ALA A 42 -3.74 2.36 13.81
C ALA A 42 -4.50 1.32 12.97
N VAL A 43 -4.79 1.64 11.71
CA VAL A 43 -5.47 0.70 10.79
C VAL A 43 -4.59 -0.51 10.45
N ALA A 44 -3.29 -0.32 10.26
CA ALA A 44 -2.35 -1.41 10.06
C ALA A 44 -2.36 -2.38 11.26
N ALA A 45 -2.31 -1.84 12.49
CA ALA A 45 -2.35 -2.62 13.71
C ALA A 45 -3.70 -3.36 13.88
N GLU A 46 -4.83 -2.72 13.56
CA GLU A 46 -6.16 -3.35 13.58
C GLU A 46 -6.24 -4.58 12.65
N ALA A 47 -5.57 -4.53 11.49
CA ALA A 47 -5.48 -5.64 10.56
C ALA A 47 -4.40 -6.68 10.92
N GLY A 48 -3.66 -6.49 12.01
CA GLY A 48 -2.54 -7.35 12.42
C GLY A 48 -1.30 -7.22 11.53
N ALA A 49 -1.15 -6.10 10.82
CA ALA A 49 0.03 -5.79 10.02
C ALA A 49 1.09 -5.06 10.85
N VAL A 50 2.36 -5.25 10.49
CA VAL A 50 3.48 -4.47 11.00
C VAL A 50 3.79 -3.36 9.98
N ALA A 51 3.93 -2.13 10.45
CA ALA A 51 4.21 -0.99 9.60
C ALA A 51 5.55 -0.33 10.00
N ASP A 52 6.46 -0.19 9.05
CA ASP A 52 7.64 0.65 9.16
C ASP A 52 7.35 2.02 8.54
N VAL A 53 7.96 3.08 9.07
CA VAL A 53 7.76 4.46 8.58
C VAL A 53 9.09 5.04 8.13
N ILE A 54 9.11 5.63 6.94
CA ILE A 54 10.24 6.43 6.44
C ILE A 54 9.76 7.78 5.95
N GLU A 55 10.64 8.78 6.03
CA GLU A 55 10.38 10.13 5.57
C GLU A 55 11.13 10.42 4.26
N VAL A 56 10.49 11.20 3.39
CA VAL A 56 11.10 11.79 2.19
C VAL A 56 10.85 13.30 2.17
N PRO A 57 11.68 14.11 1.46
CA PRO A 57 11.58 15.56 1.53
C PRO A 57 10.24 16.14 1.04
N GLY A 58 9.63 15.54 0.01
CA GLY A 58 8.42 16.06 -0.63
C GLY A 58 7.56 14.97 -1.27
N ALA A 59 6.34 15.35 -1.66
CA ALA A 59 5.36 14.43 -2.25
C ALA A 59 5.82 13.86 -3.60
N LEU A 60 6.71 14.56 -4.33
CA LEU A 60 7.29 14.09 -5.59
C LEU A 60 8.24 12.91 -5.40
N GLU A 61 8.89 12.79 -4.24
CA GLU A 61 9.83 11.71 -3.94
C GLU A 61 9.13 10.44 -3.44
N VAL A 62 7.88 10.54 -2.97
CA VAL A 62 7.12 9.41 -2.41
C VAL A 62 7.01 8.23 -3.41
N PRO A 63 6.62 8.43 -4.68
CA PRO A 63 6.60 7.33 -5.66
C PRO A 63 7.97 6.69 -5.85
N SER A 64 9.04 7.49 -5.99
CA SER A 64 10.39 6.96 -6.22
C SER A 64 10.93 6.15 -5.03
N ALA A 65 10.63 6.58 -3.81
CA ALA A 65 10.99 5.84 -2.61
C ALA A 65 10.22 4.50 -2.52
N ILE A 66 8.91 4.50 -2.81
CA ILE A 66 8.11 3.27 -2.90
C ILE A 66 8.66 2.34 -3.98
N ALA A 67 8.94 2.85 -5.18
CA ALA A 67 9.50 2.06 -6.27
C ALA A 67 10.84 1.41 -5.91
N THR A 68 11.68 2.14 -5.17
CA THR A 68 12.97 1.64 -4.67
C THR A 68 12.76 0.54 -3.65
N ALA A 69 11.90 0.76 -2.66
CA ALA A 69 11.61 -0.23 -1.62
C ALA A 69 10.92 -1.49 -2.18
N ALA A 70 9.98 -1.35 -3.12
CA ALA A 70 9.29 -2.46 -3.77
C ALA A 70 10.23 -3.40 -4.52
N ARG A 71 11.39 -2.90 -4.96
CA ARG A 71 12.41 -3.70 -5.66
C ARG A 71 13.48 -4.29 -4.75
N LEU A 72 13.80 -3.59 -3.65
CA LEU A 72 15.02 -3.86 -2.87
C LEU A 72 14.73 -4.35 -1.44
N ALA A 73 13.51 -4.20 -0.94
CA ALA A 73 13.14 -4.50 0.44
C ALA A 73 11.94 -5.46 0.53
N ASP A 74 11.79 -6.09 1.69
CA ASP A 74 10.75 -7.08 1.95
C ASP A 74 9.52 -6.45 2.62
N TYR A 75 8.66 -5.88 1.77
CA TYR A 75 7.35 -5.34 2.15
C TYR A 75 6.27 -5.90 1.23
N ASP A 76 5.13 -6.28 1.81
CA ASP A 76 3.98 -6.78 1.05
C ASP A 76 3.19 -5.62 0.40
N GLY A 77 3.20 -4.44 1.00
CA GLY A 77 2.42 -3.28 0.54
C GLY A 77 2.96 -1.94 1.06
N PHE A 78 2.45 -0.86 0.48
CA PHE A 78 2.99 0.49 0.65
C PHE A 78 1.87 1.49 0.92
N VAL A 79 2.15 2.49 1.76
CA VAL A 79 1.23 3.60 2.03
C VAL A 79 1.95 4.90 1.72
N ALA A 80 1.44 5.65 0.75
CA ALA A 80 1.97 6.94 0.36
C ALA A 80 1.24 8.05 1.11
N LEU A 81 1.94 8.80 1.97
CA LEU A 81 1.36 9.87 2.77
C LEU A 81 2.02 11.22 2.49
N GLY A 82 1.25 12.30 2.58
CA GLY A 82 1.75 13.65 2.41
C GLY A 82 0.61 14.66 2.36
N CYS A 83 0.95 15.95 2.28
CA CYS A 83 -0.04 16.99 2.12
C CYS A 83 0.50 18.14 1.27
N ILE A 84 -0.28 18.53 0.28
CA ILE A 84 -0.02 19.61 -0.66
C ILE A 84 -1.21 20.57 -0.54
N ILE A 85 -0.92 21.81 -0.16
CA ILE A 85 -1.92 22.88 -0.02
C ILE A 85 -1.71 23.88 -1.15
N ARG A 86 -2.79 24.32 -1.82
CA ARG A 86 -2.70 25.29 -2.91
C ARG A 86 -2.00 26.57 -2.45
N GLY A 87 -0.98 26.97 -3.20
CA GLY A 87 -0.28 28.24 -3.07
C GLY A 87 -0.59 29.18 -4.23
N GLU A 88 0.30 30.15 -4.46
CA GLU A 88 0.11 31.22 -5.44
C GLU A 88 0.46 30.84 -6.89
N THR A 89 1.16 29.72 -7.07
CA THR A 89 1.70 29.31 -8.39
C THR A 89 1.15 27.96 -8.83
N THR A 90 1.36 27.65 -10.11
CA THR A 90 1.03 26.36 -10.74
C THR A 90 1.84 25.18 -10.18
N HIS A 91 2.83 25.43 -9.30
CA HIS A 91 3.59 24.38 -8.64
C HIS A 91 2.67 23.38 -7.91
N TYR A 92 1.56 23.85 -7.34
CA TYR A 92 0.54 22.97 -6.74
C TYR A 92 0.06 21.90 -7.73
N ASP A 93 -0.31 22.31 -8.95
CA ASP A 93 -0.87 21.39 -9.94
C ASP A 93 0.20 20.39 -10.42
N THR A 94 1.46 20.83 -10.57
CA THR A 94 2.59 19.93 -10.89
C THR A 94 2.79 18.88 -9.80
N VAL A 95 2.95 19.28 -8.54
CA VAL A 95 3.24 18.36 -7.43
C VAL A 95 2.07 17.39 -7.22
N CYS A 96 0.83 17.88 -7.24
CA CYS A 96 -0.37 17.04 -7.10
C CYS A 96 -0.47 16.00 -8.22
N ASN A 97 -0.39 16.44 -9.48
CA ASN A 97 -0.62 15.57 -10.62
C ASN A 97 0.51 14.55 -10.80
N ASP A 98 1.77 14.96 -10.63
CA ASP A 98 2.91 14.10 -10.93
C ASP A 98 3.15 13.08 -9.81
N SER A 99 2.95 13.45 -8.54
CA SER A 99 2.97 12.48 -7.43
C SER A 99 1.84 11.45 -7.58
N SER A 100 0.62 11.89 -7.87
CA SER A 100 -0.52 10.98 -8.10
C SER A 100 -0.29 10.07 -9.31
N ARG A 101 0.26 10.59 -10.41
CA ARG A 101 0.58 9.80 -11.60
C ARG A 101 1.64 8.75 -11.30
N GLY A 102 2.69 9.11 -10.55
CA GLY A 102 3.73 8.17 -10.13
C GLY A 102 3.16 7.01 -9.31
N LEU A 103 2.31 7.29 -8.33
CA LEU A 103 1.65 6.26 -7.53
C LEU A 103 0.71 5.37 -8.36
N MET A 104 -0.04 5.95 -9.29
CA MET A 104 -0.91 5.20 -10.19
C MET A 104 -0.11 4.21 -11.05
N LEU A 105 1.00 4.66 -11.63
CA LEU A 105 1.87 3.80 -12.44
C LEU A 105 2.41 2.62 -11.62
N LEU A 106 2.86 2.86 -10.39
CA LEU A 106 3.31 1.79 -9.48
C LEU A 106 2.19 0.78 -9.19
N GLY A 107 0.97 1.27 -8.94
CA GLY A 107 -0.20 0.41 -8.73
C GLY A 107 -0.51 -0.48 -9.94
N LEU A 108 -0.41 0.07 -11.16
CA LEU A 108 -0.60 -0.68 -12.40
C LEU A 108 0.50 -1.70 -12.67
N ASP A 109 1.74 -1.41 -12.24
CA ASP A 109 2.87 -2.35 -12.27
C ASP A 109 2.78 -3.45 -11.20
N GLY A 110 1.72 -3.46 -10.38
CA GLY A 110 1.43 -4.51 -9.40
C GLY A 110 1.88 -4.20 -7.98
N VAL A 111 2.37 -3.00 -7.70
CA VAL A 111 2.70 -2.57 -6.33
C VAL A 111 1.40 -2.31 -5.55
N ALA A 112 1.21 -3.01 -4.42
CA ALA A 112 0.05 -2.80 -3.55
C ALA A 112 0.19 -1.49 -2.76
N VAL A 113 -0.18 -0.36 -3.37
CA VAL A 113 -0.03 0.98 -2.82
C VAL A 113 -1.37 1.66 -2.51
N GLY A 114 -1.50 2.18 -1.29
CA GLY A 114 -2.58 3.08 -0.91
C GLY A 114 -2.14 4.55 -0.95
N ASN A 115 -2.95 5.42 -1.56
CA ASN A 115 -2.65 6.85 -1.67
C ASN A 115 -3.40 7.68 -0.61
N GLY A 116 -2.63 8.28 0.30
CA GLY A 116 -3.07 9.24 1.32
C GLY A 116 -2.39 10.60 1.19
N ILE A 117 -1.86 10.96 0.01
CA ILE A 117 -1.38 12.31 -0.27
C ILE A 117 -2.57 13.25 -0.40
N LEU A 118 -2.70 14.21 0.52
CA LEU A 118 -3.77 15.18 0.52
C LEU A 118 -3.48 16.29 -0.50
N THR A 119 -4.39 16.51 -1.45
CA THR A 119 -4.38 17.66 -2.37
C THR A 119 -5.55 18.56 -1.99
N VAL A 120 -5.27 19.70 -1.34
CA VAL A 120 -6.30 20.55 -0.74
C VAL A 120 -6.10 22.03 -1.08
N GLU A 121 -7.19 22.78 -0.99
CA GLU A 121 -7.18 24.21 -1.31
C GLU A 121 -6.73 25.08 -0.13
N ASN A 122 -6.84 24.58 1.10
CA ASN A 122 -6.44 25.32 2.30
C ASN A 122 -6.13 24.40 3.49
N ARG A 123 -5.62 25.01 4.57
CA ARG A 123 -5.19 24.31 5.77
C ARG A 123 -6.32 23.60 6.50
N ASP A 124 -7.47 24.23 6.66
CA ASP A 124 -8.60 23.65 7.39
C ASP A 124 -9.08 22.36 6.74
N GLN A 125 -9.06 22.31 5.41
CA GLN A 125 -9.33 21.08 4.66
C GLN A 125 -8.32 19.97 4.96
N ALA A 126 -7.03 20.30 5.11
CA ALA A 126 -5.98 19.34 5.46
C ALA A 126 -6.22 18.74 6.85
N VAL A 127 -6.52 19.60 7.84
CA VAL A 127 -6.75 19.18 9.24
C VAL A 127 -7.90 18.18 9.31
N VAL A 128 -9.06 18.50 8.74
CA VAL A 128 -10.24 17.62 8.76
C VAL A 128 -9.98 16.28 8.04
N ARG A 129 -9.16 16.29 6.99
CA ARG A 129 -8.83 15.10 6.20
C ARG A 129 -7.81 14.20 6.89
N ALA A 130 -6.85 14.79 7.58
CA ALA A 130 -5.79 14.05 8.28
C ALA A 130 -6.23 13.51 9.64
N ASP A 131 -7.20 14.16 10.29
CA ASP A 131 -7.68 13.78 11.62
C ASP A 131 -8.05 12.28 11.70
N PRO A 132 -7.38 11.47 12.55
CA PRO A 132 -7.68 10.06 12.76
C PRO A 132 -9.10 9.80 13.28
N ALA A 133 -9.70 10.75 13.99
CA ALA A 133 -11.09 10.67 14.46
C ALA A 133 -12.08 11.27 13.46
N GLY A 134 -11.59 11.99 12.45
CA GLY A 134 -12.35 12.62 11.38
C GLY A 134 -12.40 11.77 10.12
N GLN A 135 -11.98 12.33 8.99
CA GLN A 135 -12.00 11.58 7.72
C GLN A 135 -10.85 10.58 7.59
N ASN A 136 -9.85 10.63 8.48
CA ASN A 136 -8.76 9.67 8.61
C ASN A 136 -8.21 9.15 7.27
N LYS A 137 -7.76 10.07 6.40
CA LYS A 137 -7.25 9.68 5.08
C LYS A 137 -5.98 8.84 5.13
N GLY A 138 -5.19 8.96 6.20
CA GLY A 138 -4.05 8.09 6.45
C GLY A 138 -4.48 6.64 6.70
N GLY A 139 -5.45 6.43 7.60
CA GLY A 139 -6.05 5.12 7.83
C GLY A 139 -6.72 4.53 6.59
N GLY A 140 -7.43 5.36 5.83
CA GLY A 140 -8.02 4.95 4.55
C GLY A 140 -6.98 4.48 3.52
N ALA A 141 -5.82 5.14 3.45
CA ALA A 141 -4.72 4.73 2.59
C ALA A 141 -4.12 3.39 3.03
N ALA A 142 -3.93 3.18 4.34
CA ALA A 142 -3.47 1.89 4.87
C ALA A 142 -4.47 0.76 4.57
N ALA A 143 -5.78 0.98 4.77
CA ALA A 143 -6.82 0.03 4.43
C ALA A 143 -6.79 -0.35 2.94
N ALA A 144 -6.64 0.64 2.05
CA ALA A 144 -6.54 0.41 0.62
C ALA A 144 -5.32 -0.47 0.26
N ALA A 145 -4.15 -0.17 0.82
CA ALA A 145 -2.96 -0.99 0.63
C ALA A 145 -3.18 -2.44 1.08
N LEU A 146 -3.74 -2.64 2.27
CA LEU A 146 -4.06 -3.97 2.82
C LEU A 146 -5.03 -4.74 1.92
N HIS A 147 -6.05 -4.11 1.37
CA HIS A 147 -6.97 -4.75 0.44
C HIS A 147 -6.26 -5.22 -0.84
N LEU A 148 -5.34 -4.41 -1.38
CA LEU A 148 -4.54 -4.79 -2.54
C LEU A 148 -3.59 -5.97 -2.21
N VAL A 149 -2.97 -5.98 -1.03
CA VAL A 149 -2.18 -7.12 -0.55
C VAL A 149 -3.04 -8.38 -0.47
N ALA A 150 -4.24 -8.30 0.10
CA ALA A 150 -5.16 -9.43 0.21
C ALA A 150 -5.56 -9.97 -1.16
N LEU A 151 -5.82 -9.08 -2.12
CA LEU A 151 -6.17 -9.44 -3.49
C LEU A 151 -5.01 -10.16 -4.20
N SER A 152 -3.81 -9.60 -4.09
CA SER A 152 -2.59 -10.19 -4.65
C SER A 152 -2.35 -11.60 -4.08
N ARG A 153 -2.42 -11.77 -2.75
CA ARG A 153 -2.26 -13.07 -2.09
C ARG A 153 -3.34 -14.08 -2.50
N LYS A 154 -4.59 -13.63 -2.69
CA LYS A 154 -5.70 -14.49 -3.11
C LYS A 154 -5.48 -15.09 -4.51
N TRP A 155 -4.88 -14.34 -5.42
CA TRP A 155 -4.69 -14.76 -6.81
C TRP A 155 -3.30 -15.32 -7.12
N ALA A 156 -2.28 -15.02 -6.30
CA ALA A 156 -0.94 -15.57 -6.48
C ALA A 156 -0.90 -17.11 -6.50
N GLY A 157 -1.82 -17.78 -5.80
CA GLY A 157 -1.95 -19.25 -5.80
C GLY A 157 -2.85 -19.82 -6.90
N GLN A 158 -3.51 -18.99 -7.71
CA GLN A 158 -4.43 -19.45 -8.75
C GLN A 158 -3.69 -19.62 -10.08
N THR A 159 -3.03 -20.75 -10.27
CA THR A 159 -2.51 -21.12 -11.59
C THR A 159 -3.65 -21.61 -12.47
N LYS A 160 -3.83 -21.05 -13.67
CA LYS A 160 -4.84 -21.50 -14.65
C LYS A 160 -4.57 -22.89 -15.27
N GLY A 161 -3.75 -23.74 -14.63
CA GLY A 161 -3.36 -25.05 -15.17
C GLY A 161 -2.54 -24.97 -16.46
N ILE A 162 -2.03 -23.80 -16.84
CA ILE A 162 -1.21 -23.58 -18.03
C ILE A 162 0.21 -23.24 -17.55
N GLY A 163 1.10 -24.23 -17.57
CA GLY A 163 2.51 -24.10 -17.15
C GLY A 163 3.05 -25.38 -16.52
N PHE A 164 4.36 -25.40 -16.25
CA PHE A 164 4.96 -26.46 -15.45
C PHE A 164 4.33 -26.44 -14.05
N LEU A 165 3.60 -27.50 -13.72
CA LEU A 165 3.13 -27.71 -12.36
C LEU A 165 4.38 -27.85 -11.47
N PRO A 166 4.49 -27.10 -10.34
CA PRO A 166 5.47 -27.48 -9.33
C PRO A 166 5.18 -28.94 -8.99
N VAL A 167 6.20 -29.80 -9.08
CA VAL A 167 6.09 -31.18 -8.63
C VAL A 167 5.60 -31.08 -7.20
N GLY A 168 4.37 -31.53 -6.95
CA GLY A 168 3.78 -31.51 -5.62
C GLY A 168 4.67 -32.27 -4.64
N GLU A 169 4.33 -32.23 -3.36
CA GLU A 169 4.99 -32.97 -2.27
C GLU A 169 4.89 -34.51 -2.44
N GLU A 170 5.22 -35.06 -3.60
CA GLU A 170 5.68 -36.44 -3.71
C GLU A 170 7.12 -36.45 -3.21
N ILE A 171 7.27 -36.70 -1.90
CA ILE A 171 8.51 -37.29 -1.39
C ILE A 171 8.66 -38.62 -2.12
N ARG A 172 9.37 -38.62 -3.25
CA ARG A 172 9.86 -39.83 -3.88
C ARG A 172 10.88 -40.44 -2.94
N ILE A 173 10.44 -41.37 -2.12
CA ILE A 173 11.35 -42.26 -1.38
C ILE A 173 12.09 -43.07 -2.43
N ALA A 174 13.38 -42.79 -2.57
CA ALA A 174 14.28 -43.55 -3.42
C ALA A 174 14.51 -44.93 -2.79
N GLY A 175 13.67 -45.89 -3.15
CA GLY A 175 13.78 -47.28 -2.75
C GLY A 175 12.79 -48.11 -3.53
N ASP A 176 13.31 -49.08 -4.27
CA ASP A 176 12.60 -50.09 -5.03
C ASP A 176 11.83 -49.61 -6.27
N ASP A 177 12.51 -49.71 -7.43
CA ASP A 177 12.17 -50.86 -8.27
C ASP A 177 13.29 -51.22 -9.24
N LYS A 178 13.54 -52.54 -9.30
CA LYS A 178 14.45 -53.21 -10.21
C LYS A 178 14.05 -52.88 -11.64
N GLY A 179 14.96 -52.28 -12.40
CA GLY A 179 14.80 -52.16 -13.85
C GLY A 179 14.59 -53.55 -14.49
N PRO A 180 13.73 -53.68 -15.52
CA PRO A 180 13.55 -54.95 -16.18
C PRO A 180 14.84 -55.31 -16.93
N THR A 181 15.54 -56.33 -16.42
CA THR A 181 16.49 -57.10 -17.22
C THR A 181 15.74 -57.83 -18.33
N ARG A 182 16.10 -57.55 -19.59
CA ARG A 182 16.18 -58.44 -20.79
C ARG A 182 16.08 -57.57 -22.06
N ALA A 183 16.77 -57.85 -23.16
CA ALA A 183 17.70 -58.92 -23.53
C ALA A 183 18.78 -58.35 -24.46
#